data_AF-A0A7W1NZU4-F1
#
_entry.id   AF-A0A7W1NZU4-F1
#
_cell.length_a   1.000
_cell.length_b   1.000
_cell.length_c   1.000
_cell.angle_alpha   90.00
_cell.angle_beta   90.00
_cell.angle_gamma   90.00
#
_symmetry.space_group_name_H-M   'P 1'
#
loop_
_entity.id
_entity.type
_entity.pdbx_description
1 polymer ?
#
loop_
_entity_poly.entity_id
_entity_poly.type
_entity_poly.pdbx_seq_one_letter_code
_entity_poly.pdbx_strand_id
1 'polypeptide(L)'
;MTAIFECKQVLSDLRRDNCCSAAARERLATINKRRQVLEKHLRVHYPTLRAGDSLFPEFDSADFTRIGHTGYKKVMRELGALQKRICGSTKFECLTRYRCANVFYLVLPNELYRDREVPIGWGVLVEADGSLDLRQKPAWHENSADARLQFLQRIAAAGTRQLNRSLEISFELIEAERRARL
;
A
#
# COMPACT_ATOMS: atom_id res chain seq x y z
N MET A 1 11.64 -13.51 19.29
CA MET A 1 10.66 -12.43 19.03
C MET A 1 11.15 -11.62 17.86
N THR A 2 10.28 -11.20 16.93
CA THR A 2 10.62 -10.32 15.82
C THR A 2 9.82 -9.02 15.90
N ALA A 3 10.46 -7.91 15.54
CA ALA A 3 9.85 -6.58 15.48
C ALA A 3 10.10 -5.97 14.11
N ILE A 4 9.12 -5.25 13.57
CA ILE A 4 9.29 -4.43 12.37
C ILE A 4 9.11 -2.97 12.76
N PHE A 5 10.05 -2.13 12.32
CA PHE A 5 10.05 -0.69 12.51
C PHE A 5 9.85 0.00 11.17
N GLU A 6 8.77 0.75 11.05
CA GLU A 6 8.49 1.57 9.87
C GLU A 6 8.77 3.02 10.19
N CYS A 7 9.82 3.56 9.59
CA CYS A 7 10.20 4.95 9.77
C CYS A 7 9.49 5.82 8.74
N LYS A 8 8.77 6.86 9.19
CA LYS A 8 8.14 7.84 8.31
C LYS A 8 8.59 9.25 8.68
N GLN A 9 9.01 9.98 7.67
CA GLN A 9 9.48 11.37 7.80
C GLN A 9 8.47 12.37 7.22
N VAL A 10 7.49 11.90 6.42
CA VAL A 10 6.50 12.74 5.77
C VAL A 10 5.09 12.16 5.96
N LEU A 11 4.13 13.04 6.28
CA LEU A 11 2.74 12.66 6.55
C LEU A 11 2.03 12.01 5.35
N SER A 12 2.36 12.44 4.13
CA SER A 12 1.79 11.85 2.92
C SER A 12 2.14 10.37 2.79
N ASP A 13 3.34 9.98 3.20
CA ASP A 13 3.80 8.59 3.12
C ASP A 13 3.19 7.74 4.24
N LEU A 14 3.06 8.31 5.44
CA LEU A 14 2.34 7.67 6.54
C LEU A 14 0.89 7.35 6.14
N ARG A 15 0.17 8.37 5.66
CA ARG A 15 -1.24 8.23 5.24
C ARG A 15 -1.41 7.28 4.07
N ARG A 16 -0.47 7.29 3.14
CA ARG A 16 -0.44 6.32 2.05
C ARG A 16 -0.38 4.91 2.61
N ASP A 17 0.54 4.61 3.51
CA ASP A 17 0.72 3.25 4.02
C ASP A 17 -0.37 2.78 5.00
N ASN A 18 -1.11 3.72 5.61
CA ASN A 18 -2.19 3.46 6.58
C ASN A 18 -3.61 3.40 5.98
N CYS A 19 -3.76 3.28 4.67
CA CYS A 19 -5.11 3.23 4.09
C CYS A 19 -5.79 1.86 4.32
N CYS A 20 -6.83 1.87 5.16
CA CYS A 20 -7.68 0.73 5.48
C CYS A 20 -8.34 0.11 4.23
N SER A 21 -7.96 -1.12 3.86
CA SER A 21 -8.36 -1.73 2.59
C SER A 21 -9.80 -2.27 2.57
N ALA A 22 -10.36 -2.73 3.68
CA ALA A 22 -11.73 -3.27 3.69
C ALA A 22 -12.77 -2.16 3.48
N ALA A 23 -12.74 -1.12 4.31
CA ALA A 23 -13.62 0.04 4.17
C ALA A 23 -13.37 0.79 2.85
N ALA A 24 -12.12 0.87 2.38
CA ALA A 24 -11.83 1.47 1.07
C ALA A 24 -12.38 0.64 -0.10
N ARG A 25 -12.29 -0.70 -0.05
CA ARG A 25 -12.89 -1.59 -1.06
C ARG A 25 -14.41 -1.49 -1.07
N GLU A 26 -15.05 -1.44 0.10
CA GLU A 26 -16.50 -1.27 0.20
C GLU A 26 -16.93 0.09 -0.38
N ARG A 27 -16.22 1.17 -0.02
CA ARG A 27 -16.44 2.49 -0.60
C ARG A 27 -16.24 2.48 -2.12
N LEU A 28 -15.26 1.74 -2.63
CA LEU A 28 -15.00 1.59 -4.06
C LEU A 28 -16.17 0.88 -4.76
N ALA A 29 -16.71 -0.17 -4.15
CA ALA A 29 -17.90 -0.86 -4.66
C ALA A 29 -19.11 0.07 -4.72
N THR A 30 -19.34 0.88 -3.68
CA THR A 30 -20.43 1.87 -3.65
C THR A 30 -20.29 2.92 -4.77
N ILE A 31 -19.09 3.48 -4.96
CA ILE A 31 -18.85 4.50 -5.99
C ILE A 31 -18.96 3.89 -7.39
N ASN A 32 -18.47 2.66 -7.60
CA ASN A 32 -18.64 1.95 -8.87
C ASN A 32 -20.12 1.68 -9.20
N LYS A 33 -20.92 1.28 -8.21
CA LYS A 33 -22.37 1.10 -8.39
C LYS A 33 -23.04 2.43 -8.79
N ARG A 34 -22.65 3.53 -8.14
CA ARG A 34 -23.12 4.87 -8.49
C ARG A 34 -22.72 5.28 -9.92
N ARG A 35 -21.49 4.97 -10.34
CA ARG A 35 -21.02 5.20 -11.72
C ARG A 35 -21.91 4.45 -12.72
N GLN A 36 -22.14 3.16 -12.50
CA GLN A 36 -22.96 2.31 -13.39
C GLN A 36 -24.40 2.84 -13.53
N VAL A 37 -25.03 3.23 -12.42
CA VAL A 37 -26.38 3.81 -12.45
C VAL A 37 -26.40 5.11 -13.24
N LEU A 38 -25.40 5.97 -13.02
CA LEU A 38 -25.31 7.25 -13.71
C LEU A 38 -25.07 7.07 -15.22
N GLU A 39 -24.16 6.17 -15.61
CA GLU A 39 -23.90 5.84 -17.02
C GLU A 39 -25.14 5.25 -17.71
N LYS A 40 -25.90 4.40 -17.01
CA LYS A 40 -27.17 3.87 -17.53
C LYS A 40 -28.15 5.00 -17.85
N HIS A 41 -28.32 5.96 -16.96
CA HIS A 41 -29.23 7.09 -17.19
C HIS A 41 -28.69 8.03 -18.29
N LEU A 42 -27.39 8.31 -18.30
CA LEU A 42 -26.78 9.17 -19.31
C LEU A 42 -26.90 8.58 -20.72
N ARG A 43 -26.79 7.26 -20.87
CA ARG A 43 -27.01 6.57 -22.16
C ARG A 43 -28.43 6.76 -22.71
N VAL A 44 -29.43 6.83 -21.83
CA VAL A 44 -30.84 7.07 -22.24
C VAL A 44 -31.03 8.51 -22.70
N HIS A 45 -30.46 9.48 -21.98
CA HIS A 45 -30.65 10.90 -22.30
C HIS A 45 -29.75 11.41 -23.44
N TYR A 46 -28.61 10.78 -23.67
CA TYR A 46 -27.62 11.20 -24.65
C TYR A 46 -27.18 10.02 -25.55
N PRO A 47 -28.07 9.53 -26.44
CA PRO A 47 -27.75 8.43 -27.35
C PRO A 47 -26.62 8.79 -28.33
N THR A 48 -26.37 10.08 -28.57
CA THR A 48 -25.28 10.60 -29.41
C THR A 48 -23.88 10.43 -28.83
N LEU A 49 -23.75 9.91 -27.61
CA LEU A 49 -22.44 9.65 -26.98
C LEU A 49 -21.78 8.34 -27.40
N ARG A 50 -22.48 7.54 -28.19
CA ARG A 50 -21.95 6.29 -28.75
C ARG A 50 -20.70 6.57 -29.59
N ALA A 51 -19.66 5.78 -29.34
CA ALA A 51 -18.39 5.91 -30.05
C ALA A 51 -18.43 5.25 -31.45
N GLY A 52 -19.33 4.29 -31.65
CA GLY A 52 -19.40 3.49 -32.88
C GLY A 52 -18.21 2.55 -33.02
N ASP A 53 -17.57 2.19 -31.90
CA ASP A 53 -16.35 1.38 -31.86
C ASP A 53 -16.62 -0.13 -31.80
N SER A 54 -17.89 -0.52 -31.72
CA SER A 54 -18.35 -1.90 -31.70
C SER A 54 -19.37 -2.18 -32.80
N LEU A 55 -19.30 -3.37 -33.38
CA LEU A 55 -20.29 -3.90 -34.34
C LEU A 55 -21.65 -4.18 -33.67
N PHE A 56 -21.66 -4.30 -32.34
CA PHE A 56 -22.84 -4.62 -31.55
C PHE A 56 -23.23 -3.42 -30.68
N PRO A 57 -24.43 -2.84 -30.87
CA PRO A 57 -24.91 -1.67 -30.13
C PRO A 57 -24.87 -1.77 -28.60
N GLU A 58 -24.99 -2.98 -28.05
CA GLU A 58 -24.93 -3.27 -26.62
C GLU A 58 -23.50 -3.20 -26.04
N PHE A 59 -22.48 -3.39 -26.88
CA PHE A 59 -21.06 -3.34 -26.52
C PHE A 59 -20.39 -2.03 -26.93
N ASP A 60 -21.11 -1.16 -27.65
CA ASP A 60 -20.64 0.15 -28.08
C ASP A 60 -20.28 1.03 -26.87
N SER A 61 -19.08 1.60 -26.91
CA SER A 61 -18.61 2.45 -25.83
C SER A 61 -19.30 3.81 -25.88
N ALA A 62 -19.34 4.51 -24.75
CA ALA A 62 -19.97 5.81 -24.65
C ALA A 62 -18.98 6.82 -24.07
N ASP A 63 -18.74 7.90 -24.80
CA ASP A 63 -17.86 8.97 -24.36
C ASP A 63 -18.63 10.01 -23.53
N PHE A 64 -18.73 9.74 -22.23
CA PHE A 64 -19.38 10.63 -21.27
C PHE A 64 -18.59 11.92 -20.98
N THR A 65 -17.36 12.06 -21.48
CA THR A 65 -16.55 13.26 -21.25
C THR A 65 -17.05 14.45 -22.07
N ARG A 66 -17.66 14.19 -23.24
CA ARG A 66 -18.17 15.19 -24.18
C ARG A 66 -19.28 16.08 -23.64
N ILE A 67 -20.11 15.57 -22.72
CA ILE A 67 -21.28 16.30 -22.19
C ILE A 67 -20.96 17.18 -20.98
N GLY A 68 -19.72 17.14 -20.47
CA GLY A 68 -19.33 17.99 -19.34
C GLY A 68 -20.07 17.74 -18.02
N HIS A 69 -20.82 16.63 -17.89
CA HIS A 69 -21.73 16.34 -16.77
C HIS A 69 -21.04 16.40 -15.40
N THR A 70 -21.44 17.36 -14.56
CA THR A 70 -20.78 17.68 -13.28
C THR A 70 -20.81 16.52 -12.29
N GLY A 71 -21.96 15.83 -12.19
CA GLY A 71 -22.11 14.65 -11.34
C GLY A 71 -21.21 13.49 -11.76
N TYR A 72 -20.98 13.33 -13.07
CA TYR A 72 -20.14 12.27 -13.63
C TYR A 72 -18.66 12.59 -13.36
N LYS A 73 -18.24 13.84 -13.62
CA LYS A 73 -16.90 14.33 -13.30
C LYS A 73 -16.56 14.15 -11.81
N LYS A 74 -17.51 14.42 -10.90
CA LYS A 74 -17.32 14.22 -9.45
C LYS A 74 -17.11 12.74 -9.10
N VAL A 75 -17.95 11.85 -9.63
CA VAL A 75 -17.83 10.39 -9.42
C VAL A 75 -16.50 9.87 -9.95
N MET A 76 -16.08 10.28 -11.14
CA MET A 76 -14.81 9.86 -11.74
C MET A 76 -13.59 10.38 -10.95
N ARG A 77 -13.65 11.60 -10.41
CA ARG A 77 -12.61 12.14 -9.53
C ARG A 77 -12.51 11.36 -8.22
N GLU A 78 -13.64 11.08 -7.57
CA GLU A 78 -13.68 10.27 -6.34
C GLU A 78 -13.17 8.85 -6.61
N LEU A 79 -13.56 8.24 -7.75
CA LEU A 79 -13.10 6.92 -8.16
C LEU A 79 -11.58 6.88 -8.36
N GLY A 80 -11.02 7.83 -9.13
CA GLY A 80 -9.59 7.92 -9.38
C GLY A 80 -8.77 8.16 -8.11
N ALA A 81 -9.25 9.03 -7.21
CA ALA A 81 -8.61 9.25 -5.91
C ALA A 81 -8.62 7.99 -5.04
N LEU A 82 -9.75 7.28 -4.99
CA LEU A 82 -9.87 6.06 -4.20
C LEU A 82 -9.07 4.90 -4.79
N GLN A 83 -9.03 4.75 -6.11
CA GLN A 83 -8.22 3.73 -6.79
C GLN A 83 -6.72 3.96 -6.57
N LYS A 84 -6.23 5.20 -6.71
CA LYS A 84 -4.83 5.56 -6.35
C LYS A 84 -4.52 5.27 -4.88
N ARG A 85 -5.52 5.45 -4.00
CA ARG A 85 -5.41 5.20 -2.56
C ARG A 85 -5.54 3.72 -2.17
N ILE A 86 -5.94 2.84 -3.09
CA ILE A 86 -5.97 1.38 -2.84
C ILE A 86 -4.76 0.72 -3.50
N CYS A 87 -4.40 1.15 -4.71
CA CYS A 87 -3.26 0.65 -5.47
C CYS A 87 -1.95 1.27 -4.93
N GLY A 88 -1.39 0.68 -3.86
CA GLY A 88 -0.08 1.04 -3.30
C GLY A 88 -0.09 1.63 -1.88
N SER A 89 -1.11 1.33 -1.08
CA SER A 89 -1.40 2.04 0.18
C SER A 89 -1.86 1.13 1.33
N THR A 90 -1.41 -0.13 1.34
CA THR A 90 -1.87 -1.13 2.32
C THR A 90 -0.72 -1.75 3.12
N LYS A 91 0.45 -1.12 3.15
CA LYS A 91 1.66 -1.71 3.73
C LYS A 91 1.44 -2.13 5.19
N PHE A 92 0.92 -1.24 6.03
CA PHE A 92 0.73 -1.54 7.45
C PHE A 92 -0.30 -2.64 7.65
N GLU A 93 -1.40 -2.60 6.91
CA GLU A 93 -2.42 -3.64 6.97
C GLU A 93 -1.89 -5.00 6.49
N CYS A 94 -1.11 -5.04 5.42
CA CYS A 94 -0.49 -6.28 4.94
C CYS A 94 0.45 -6.87 5.99
N LEU A 95 1.34 -6.04 6.56
CA LEU A 95 2.28 -6.48 7.60
C LEU A 95 1.57 -7.11 8.79
N THR A 96 0.50 -6.47 9.28
CA THR A 96 -0.30 -6.98 10.39
C THR A 96 -1.12 -8.22 9.99
N ARG A 97 -1.82 -8.18 8.85
CA ARG A 97 -2.67 -9.29 8.37
C ARG A 97 -1.88 -10.58 8.16
N TYR A 98 -0.70 -10.47 7.56
CA TYR A 98 0.16 -11.63 7.29
C TYR A 98 1.11 -11.95 8.45
N ARG A 99 0.96 -11.27 9.60
CA ARG A 99 1.74 -11.51 10.83
C ARG A 99 3.25 -11.56 10.58
N CYS A 100 3.76 -10.60 9.80
CA CYS A 100 5.17 -10.59 9.39
C CYS A 100 6.16 -10.45 10.56
N ALA A 101 5.70 -9.98 11.72
CA ALA A 101 6.45 -9.90 12.97
C ALA A 101 5.54 -10.10 14.18
N ASN A 102 6.14 -10.24 15.37
CA ASN A 102 5.37 -10.31 16.62
C ASN A 102 4.83 -8.94 17.03
N VAL A 103 5.59 -7.87 16.76
CA VAL A 103 5.22 -6.50 17.09
C VAL A 103 5.59 -5.57 15.95
N PHE A 104 4.81 -4.51 15.78
CA PHE A 104 5.00 -3.50 14.73
C PHE A 104 5.10 -2.12 15.37
N TYR A 105 6.14 -1.37 15.02
CA TYR A 105 6.38 -0.02 15.49
C TYR A 105 6.38 0.95 14.33
N LEU A 106 5.72 2.07 14.53
CA LEU A 106 5.83 3.25 13.70
C LEU A 106 6.82 4.21 14.37
N VAL A 107 7.86 4.62 13.64
CA VAL A 107 8.88 5.55 14.11
C VAL A 107 8.70 6.89 13.39
N LEU A 108 8.44 7.96 14.14
CA LEU A 108 8.07 9.28 13.62
C LEU A 108 8.87 10.38 14.34
N PRO A 109 9.18 11.50 13.66
CA PRO A 109 9.48 12.76 14.33
C PRO A 109 8.31 13.22 15.21
N ASN A 110 8.61 13.93 16.30
CA ASN A 110 7.59 14.41 17.25
C ASN A 110 6.50 15.27 16.59
N GLU A 111 6.86 16.07 15.60
CA GLU A 111 5.96 16.97 14.86
C GLU A 111 4.97 16.20 13.97
N LEU A 112 5.32 14.97 13.61
CA LEU A 112 4.53 14.12 12.73
C LEU A 112 3.56 13.23 13.50
N TYR A 113 3.78 13.02 14.82
CA TYR A 113 2.94 12.16 15.63
C TYR A 113 1.52 12.71 15.77
N ARG A 114 0.55 11.88 15.35
CA ARG A 114 -0.87 12.13 15.51
C ARG A 114 -1.53 10.81 15.85
N ASP A 115 -2.10 10.72 17.04
CA ASP A 115 -2.73 9.51 17.55
C ASP A 115 -3.71 8.87 16.55
N ARG A 116 -4.55 9.69 15.91
CA ARG A 116 -5.54 9.26 14.90
C ARG A 116 -4.95 8.70 13.60
N GLU A 117 -3.67 8.95 13.33
CA GLU A 117 -2.97 8.50 12.12
C GLU A 117 -2.18 7.20 12.38
N VAL A 118 -2.17 6.70 13.61
CA VAL A 118 -1.49 5.46 13.99
C VAL A 118 -2.35 4.26 13.56
N PRO A 119 -1.79 3.25 12.88
CA PRO A 119 -2.54 2.04 12.55
C PRO A 119 -2.93 1.28 13.83
N ILE A 120 -4.13 0.70 13.83
CA ILE A 120 -4.63 -0.05 15.00
C ILE A 120 -3.67 -1.19 15.35
N GLY A 121 -3.32 -1.29 16.63
CA GLY A 121 -2.42 -2.32 17.16
C GLY A 121 -0.92 -2.06 16.96
N TRP A 122 -0.54 -0.97 16.29
CA TRP A 122 0.86 -0.58 16.16
C TRP A 122 1.36 0.16 17.41
N GLY A 123 2.63 -0.02 17.73
CA GLY A 123 3.34 0.80 18.71
C GLY A 123 3.88 2.06 18.04
N VAL A 124 4.18 3.09 18.84
CA VAL A 124 4.72 4.35 18.34
C VAL A 124 5.97 4.72 19.12
N LEU A 125 7.06 4.90 18.38
CA LEU A 125 8.29 5.51 18.85
C LEU A 125 8.41 6.90 18.23
N VAL A 126 8.54 7.91 19.08
CA VAL A 126 8.70 9.29 18.64
C VAL A 126 10.13 9.71 18.86
N GLU A 127 10.76 10.22 17.80
CA GLU A 127 12.07 10.83 17.88
C GLU A 127 11.96 12.25 18.42
N ALA A 128 12.71 12.50 19.49
CA ALA A 128 12.84 13.79 20.15
C ALA A 128 14.26 13.91 20.70
N ASP A 129 14.96 14.98 20.31
CA ASP A 129 16.30 15.32 20.80
C ASP A 129 17.33 14.18 20.65
N GLY A 130 17.28 13.42 19.55
CA GLY A 130 18.19 12.29 19.30
C GLY A 130 17.87 11.04 20.12
N SER A 131 16.74 11.03 20.82
CA SER A 131 16.23 9.89 21.59
C SER A 131 14.90 9.38 21.03
N LEU A 132 14.56 8.12 21.30
CA LEU A 132 13.28 7.51 20.90
C LEU A 132 12.40 7.25 22.12
N ASP A 133 11.30 7.99 22.21
CA ASP A 133 10.29 7.86 23.26
C ASP A 133 9.17 6.90 22.84
N LEU A 134 8.89 5.92 23.68
CA LEU A 134 7.74 5.04 23.49
C LEU A 134 6.44 5.74 23.89
N ARG A 135 5.67 6.21 22.91
CA ARG A 135 4.37 6.86 23.12
C ARG A 135 3.22 5.86 23.23
N GLN A 136 3.31 4.75 22.49
CA GLN A 136 2.26 3.72 22.48
C GLN A 136 2.89 2.33 22.38
N LYS A 137 2.45 1.40 23.24
CA LYS A 137 2.86 -0.01 23.18
C LYS A 137 2.14 -0.73 22.02
N PRO A 138 2.85 -1.58 21.26
CA PRO A 138 2.24 -2.37 20.20
C PRO A 138 1.43 -3.53 20.77
N ALA A 139 0.49 -4.02 19.97
CA ALA A 139 -0.15 -5.31 20.19
C ALA A 139 0.81 -6.46 19.82
N TRP A 140 0.68 -7.57 20.53
CA TRP A 140 1.41 -8.81 20.23
C TRP A 140 0.66 -9.64 19.19
N HIS A 141 1.41 -10.18 18.22
CA HIS A 141 0.93 -11.09 17.20
C HIS A 141 1.69 -12.41 17.26
N GLU A 142 0.96 -13.52 17.27
CA GLU A 142 1.55 -14.86 17.19
C GLU A 142 2.04 -15.17 15.77
N ASN A 143 3.29 -15.62 15.67
CA ASN A 143 3.94 -15.92 14.40
C ASN A 143 4.55 -17.33 14.45
N SER A 144 4.34 -18.14 13.41
CA SER A 144 4.81 -19.51 13.37
C SER A 144 6.34 -19.59 13.40
N ALA A 145 6.89 -20.74 13.79
CA ALA A 145 8.33 -20.97 13.75
C ALA A 145 8.88 -20.83 12.31
N ASP A 146 8.17 -21.37 11.32
CA ASP A 146 8.58 -21.34 9.91
C ASP A 146 8.62 -19.93 9.36
N ALA A 147 7.60 -19.11 9.63
CA ALA A 147 7.57 -17.73 9.15
C ALA A 147 8.65 -16.87 9.82
N ARG A 148 8.99 -17.13 11.09
CA ARG A 148 10.15 -16.51 11.74
C ARG A 148 11.47 -16.92 11.08
N LEU A 149 11.64 -18.20 10.74
CA LEU A 149 12.85 -18.68 10.06
C LEU A 149 13.00 -18.06 8.67
N GLN A 150 11.92 -18.03 7.87
CA GLN A 150 11.92 -17.37 6.56
C GLN A 150 12.23 -15.87 6.66
N PHE A 151 11.72 -15.20 7.69
CA PHE A 151 12.02 -13.79 7.93
C PHE A 151 13.51 -13.58 8.22
N LEU A 152 14.11 -14.40 9.09
CA LEU A 152 15.56 -14.36 9.36
C LEU A 152 16.41 -14.62 8.13
N GLN A 153 16.02 -15.60 7.29
CA GLN A 153 16.70 -15.87 6.02
C GLN A 153 16.63 -14.66 5.08
N ARG A 154 15.49 -13.97 5.00
CA ARG A 154 15.33 -12.75 4.19
C ARG A 154 16.19 -11.60 4.72
N ILE A 155 16.26 -11.41 6.04
CA ILE A 155 17.15 -10.42 6.67
C ILE A 155 18.61 -10.74 6.33
N ALA A 156 19.04 -11.99 6.53
CA ALA A 156 20.40 -12.42 6.23
C ALA A 156 20.73 -12.18 4.74
N ALA A 157 19.86 -12.60 3.82
CA ALA A 157 20.06 -12.39 2.40
C ALA A 157 20.13 -10.90 2.02
N ALA A 158 19.29 -10.05 2.61
CA ALA A 158 19.33 -8.61 2.36
C ALA A 158 20.63 -7.98 2.90
N GLY A 159 21.04 -8.33 4.12
CA GLY A 159 22.28 -7.88 4.74
C GLY A 159 23.51 -8.32 3.95
N THR A 160 23.58 -9.58 3.51
CA THR A 160 24.66 -10.08 2.67
C THR A 160 24.73 -9.33 1.34
N ARG A 161 23.59 -9.03 0.69
CA ARG A 161 23.60 -8.24 -0.56
C ARG A 161 24.14 -6.83 -0.34
N GLN A 162 23.80 -6.19 0.77
CA GLN A 162 24.32 -4.86 1.11
C GLN A 162 25.83 -4.90 1.35
N LEU A 163 26.30 -5.87 2.15
CA LEU A 163 27.72 -6.07 2.44
C LEU A 163 28.52 -6.38 1.17
N ASN A 164 28.04 -7.30 0.34
CA ASN A 164 28.69 -7.65 -0.91
C ASN A 164 28.80 -6.44 -1.84
N ARG A 165 27.75 -5.59 -1.89
CA ARG A 165 27.80 -4.34 -2.65
C ARG A 165 28.86 -3.38 -2.13
N SER A 166 28.98 -3.21 -0.80
CA SER A 166 30.01 -2.33 -0.22
C SER A 166 31.44 -2.85 -0.38
N LEU A 167 31.60 -4.18 -0.51
CA LEU A 167 32.88 -4.84 -0.69
C LEU A 167 33.17 -5.16 -2.15
N GLU A 168 32.33 -4.71 -3.09
CA GLU A 168 32.43 -4.99 -4.53
C GLU A 168 32.50 -6.49 -4.87
N ILE A 169 31.97 -7.35 -4.00
CA ILE A 169 31.91 -8.79 -4.19
C ILE A 169 30.83 -9.11 -5.22
N SER A 170 31.26 -9.44 -6.42
CA SER A 170 30.38 -9.85 -7.52
C SER A 170 30.01 -11.32 -7.43
N PHE A 171 28.92 -11.70 -8.12
CA PHE A 171 28.51 -13.10 -8.24
C PHE A 171 29.60 -13.96 -8.92
N GLU A 172 30.27 -13.40 -9.92
CA GLU A 172 31.37 -14.05 -10.65
C GLU A 172 32.54 -14.38 -9.71
N LEU A 173 32.87 -13.48 -8.79
CA LEU A 173 33.92 -13.65 -7.79
C LEU A 173 33.60 -14.79 -6.82
N ILE A 174 32.33 -14.88 -6.40
CA ILE A 174 31.85 -15.96 -5.53
C ILE A 174 31.88 -17.32 -6.24
N GLU A 175 31.49 -17.37 -7.52
CA GLU A 175 31.55 -18.61 -8.31
C GLU A 175 32.98 -19.07 -8.56
N ALA A 176 33.90 -18.15 -8.88
CA ALA A 176 35.30 -18.46 -9.09
C ALA A 176 35.94 -19.07 -7.82
N GLU A 177 35.68 -18.48 -6.65
CA GLU A 177 36.17 -18.99 -5.37
C GLU A 177 35.57 -20.37 -5.01
N ARG A 178 34.27 -20.59 -5.31
CA ARG A 178 33.63 -21.91 -5.08
C ARG A 178 34.24 -23.00 -5.95
N ARG A 179 34.55 -22.68 -7.21
CA ARG A 179 35.21 -23.64 -8.13
C ARG A 179 36.65 -23.92 -7.74
N ALA A 180 37.36 -22.95 -7.16
CA ALA A 180 38.73 -23.13 -6.67
C ALA A 180 38.84 -24.00 -5.40
N ARG A 181 37.73 -24.22 -4.67
CA ARG A 181 37.68 -25.03 -3.44
C ARG A 181 37.14 -26.45 -3.64
N LEU A 182 36.75 -26.81 -4.86
CA LEU A 182 36.35 -28.17 -5.27
C LEU A 182 37.53 -28.85 -5.97
#